data_AF-A0A7H1MX87-F1
#
_entry.id   AF-A0A7H1MX87-F1
#
_cell.length_a   1.000
_cell.length_b   1.000
_cell.length_c   1.000
_cell.angle_alpha   90.00
_cell.angle_beta   90.00
_cell.angle_gamma   90.00
#
_symmetry.space_group_name_H-M   'P 1'
#
loop_
_entity.id
_entity.type
_entity.pdbx_description
1 polymer ?
#
loop_
_entity_poly.entity_id
_entity_poly.type
_entity_poly.pdbx_seq_one_letter_code
_entity_poly.pdbx_strand_id
1 'polypeptide(L)'
;MGDTVIFAWRRSHSYRSIVVDLERRTVIDILPDRLRNTVMPWLKDNRQVRIICRDPLPGYGAAAVAAAPQARQLADRWHLCENASATFLAAVRPEPARLRKALSPERPVDPETLSRAERIGSCRASQGQHN
;
A
#
# COMPACT_ATOMS: atom_id res chain seq x y z
N MET A 1 5.38 26.81 -13.53
CA MET A 1 4.96 27.37 -12.22
C MET A 1 4.88 26.14 -11.32
N GLY A 2 6.03 25.76 -10.75
CA GLY A 2 6.42 24.37 -10.44
C GLY A 2 5.43 23.55 -9.62
N ASP A 3 4.93 22.46 -10.22
CA ASP A 3 4.23 21.40 -9.50
C ASP A 3 5.24 20.62 -8.65
N THR A 4 5.32 20.98 -7.36
CA THR A 4 6.15 20.22 -6.39
C THR A 4 5.33 19.14 -5.71
N VAL A 5 5.86 17.91 -5.68
CA VAL A 5 5.30 16.74 -5.01
C VAL A 5 6.21 16.27 -3.89
N ILE A 6 5.62 15.95 -2.74
CA ILE A 6 6.28 15.23 -1.65
C ILE A 6 5.78 13.80 -1.64
N PHE A 7 6.68 12.80 -1.61
CA PHE A 7 6.29 11.41 -1.42
C PHE A 7 7.22 10.63 -0.51
N ALA A 8 6.70 9.50 -0.04
CA ALA A 8 7.37 8.57 0.84
C ALA A 8 8.41 7.75 0.07
N TRP A 9 9.64 7.71 0.56
CA TRP A 9 10.64 6.82 0.00
C TRP A 9 11.31 5.99 1.08
N ARG A 10 11.49 4.70 0.78
CA ARG A 10 12.17 3.75 1.64
C ARG A 10 13.53 3.41 1.04
N ARG A 11 14.60 3.67 1.79
CA ARG A 11 15.94 3.12 1.54
C ARG A 11 16.35 2.36 2.79
N SER A 12 16.62 1.05 2.66
CA SER A 12 16.87 0.17 3.81
C SER A 12 15.67 0.11 4.78
N HIS A 13 15.91 0.16 6.09
CA HIS A 13 14.92 0.05 7.16
C HIS A 13 14.29 1.39 7.56
N SER A 14 14.60 2.49 6.86
CA SER A 14 14.13 3.83 7.22
C SER A 14 13.33 4.46 6.09
N TYR A 15 12.22 5.08 6.46
CA TYR A 15 11.38 5.85 5.55
C TYR A 15 11.69 7.34 5.67
N ARG A 16 11.83 8.00 4.53
CA ARG A 16 12.12 9.44 4.39
C ARG A 16 11.10 10.08 3.46
N SER A 17 11.04 11.40 3.46
CA SER A 17 10.21 12.15 2.51
C SER A 17 11.10 12.76 1.44
N ILE A 18 10.80 12.52 0.16
CA ILE A 18 11.47 13.17 -0.97
C ILE A 18 10.55 14.26 -1.50
N VAL A 19 11.12 15.43 -1.76
CA VAL A 19 10.46 16.56 -2.39
C VAL A 19 10.99 16.70 -3.81
N VAL A 20 10.09 16.73 -4.79
CA VAL A 20 10.45 16.75 -6.21
C VAL A 20 9.67 17.85 -6.92
N ASP A 21 10.37 18.63 -7.74
CA ASP A 21 9.72 19.46 -8.77
C ASP A 21 9.40 18.58 -9.98
N LEU A 22 8.12 18.40 -10.28
CA LEU A 22 7.67 17.58 -11.40
C LEU A 22 7.88 18.26 -12.76
N GLU A 23 7.78 19.59 -12.83
CA GLU A 23 8.02 20.33 -14.07
C GLU A 23 9.49 20.19 -14.48
N ARG A 24 10.39 20.37 -13.51
CA ARG A 24 11.84 20.32 -13.72
C ARG A 24 12.40 18.90 -13.66
N ARG A 25 11.63 17.93 -13.16
CA ARG A 25 12.05 16.55 -12.89
C ARG A 25 13.29 16.48 -11.98
N THR A 26 13.37 17.37 -11.00
CA THR A 26 14.51 17.48 -10.09
C THR A 26 14.09 17.22 -8.65
N VAL A 27 14.93 16.51 -7.90
CA VAL A 27 14.80 16.42 -6.45
C VAL A 27 15.16 17.78 -5.86
N ILE A 28 14.24 18.37 -5.10
CA ILE A 28 14.45 19.62 -4.36
C ILE A 28 15.11 19.32 -3.02
N ASP A 29 14.59 18.32 -2.30
CA ASP A 29 15.06 17.99 -0.94
C ASP A 29 14.74 16.54 -0.56
N ILE A 30 15.46 16.01 0.42
CA ILE A 30 15.21 14.71 1.05
C ILE A 30 15.21 14.89 2.57
N LEU A 31 14.01 14.94 3.15
CA LEU A 31 13.84 15.10 4.59
C LEU A 31 14.44 13.90 5.35
N PRO A 32 14.98 14.13 6.56
CA PRO A 32 15.63 13.09 7.35
C PRO A 32 14.66 11.98 7.79
N ASP A 33 13.38 12.31 7.93
CA ASP A 33 12.32 11.38 8.34
C ASP A 33 10.95 11.84 7.79
N ARG A 34 9.88 11.32 8.39
CA ARG A 34 8.47 11.60 8.02
C ARG A 34 7.68 12.19 9.19
N LEU A 35 8.37 12.56 10.26
CA LEU A 35 7.74 12.97 11.50
C LEU A 35 7.10 14.35 11.29
N ARG A 36 5.98 14.56 11.99
CA ARG A 36 5.27 15.84 12.01
C ARG A 36 6.21 17.01 12.26
N ASN A 37 7.12 16.85 13.23
CA ASN A 37 8.05 17.89 13.66
C ASN A 37 9.09 18.26 12.59
N THR A 38 9.33 17.38 11.63
CA THR A 38 10.25 17.61 10.50
C THR A 38 9.50 18.18 9.30
N VAL A 39 8.36 17.57 8.97
CA VAL A 39 7.61 17.88 7.73
C VAL A 39 6.86 19.20 7.83
N MET A 40 6.26 19.50 9.00
CA MET A 40 5.44 20.72 9.15
C MET A 40 6.25 22.01 8.99
N PRO A 41 7.41 22.20 9.66
CA PRO A 41 8.21 23.40 9.45
C PRO A 41 8.64 23.56 8.00
N TRP A 42 9.14 22.48 7.39
CA TRP A 42 9.57 22.50 5.99
C TRP A 42 8.43 22.92 5.04
N LEU A 43 7.22 22.38 5.22
CA LEU A 43 6.05 22.76 4.43
C LEU A 43 5.62 24.22 4.63
N LYS A 44 5.75 24.74 5.86
CA LYS A 44 5.45 26.15 6.15
C LYS A 44 6.43 27.09 5.46
N ASP A 45 7.70 26.72 5.40
CA ASP A 45 8.74 27.47 4.72
C ASP A 45 8.63 27.36 3.18
N ASN A 46 8.02 26.29 2.68
CA ASN A 46 7.87 25.98 1.26
C ASN A 46 6.41 26.03 0.79
N ARG A 47 5.77 27.20 0.90
CA ARG A 47 4.35 27.37 0.55
C ARG A 47 4.03 27.19 -0.95
N GLN A 48 5.04 27.14 -1.81
CA GLN A 48 4.90 26.86 -3.24
C GLN A 48 4.48 25.41 -3.55
N VAL A 49 4.53 24.50 -2.57
CA VAL A 49 4.07 23.12 -2.75
C VAL A 49 2.57 23.09 -3.03
N ARG A 50 2.19 22.48 -4.16
CA ARG A 50 0.79 22.37 -4.61
C ARG A 50 0.23 20.96 -4.46
N ILE A 51 1.08 19.94 -4.44
CA ILE A 51 0.65 18.55 -4.40
C ILE A 51 1.47 17.81 -3.35
N ILE A 52 0.81 16.99 -2.52
CA ILE A 52 1.46 16.10 -1.56
C ILE A 52 0.96 14.69 -1.84
N CYS A 53 1.84 13.81 -2.29
CA CYS A 53 1.53 12.42 -2.61
C CYS A 53 1.98 11.51 -1.47
N ARG A 54 1.07 11.13 -0.58
CA ARG A 54 1.45 10.48 0.69
C ARG A 54 0.79 9.12 0.89
N ASP A 55 1.43 8.30 1.70
CA ASP A 55 0.92 7.03 2.16
C ASP A 55 -0.20 7.22 3.21
N PRO A 56 -1.13 6.26 3.36
CA PRO A 56 -2.23 6.31 4.34
C PRO A 56 -1.88 6.43 5.82
N LEU A 57 -0.63 6.71 6.19
CA LEU A 57 -0.21 6.69 7.58
C LEU A 57 -1.04 7.68 8.43
N PRO A 58 -1.54 7.25 9.60
CA PRO A 58 -2.25 8.13 10.52
C PRO A 58 -1.41 9.33 10.92
N GLY A 59 -2.02 10.51 10.99
CA GLY A 59 -1.40 11.73 11.50
C GLY A 59 -0.62 12.57 10.48
N TYR A 60 0.02 11.97 9.46
CA TYR A 60 0.76 12.73 8.43
C TYR A 60 -0.19 13.63 7.62
N GLY A 61 -1.34 13.11 7.23
CA GLY A 61 -2.34 13.87 6.46
C GLY A 61 -2.80 15.12 7.22
N ALA A 62 -3.09 15.00 8.51
CA ALA A 62 -3.47 16.12 9.36
C ALA A 62 -2.33 17.15 9.53
N ALA A 63 -1.08 16.69 9.62
CA ALA A 63 0.09 17.56 9.64
C ALA A 63 0.23 18.35 8.33
N ALA A 64 0.06 17.67 7.19
CA ALA A 64 0.10 18.28 5.87
C ALA A 64 -1.03 19.30 5.67
N VAL A 65 -2.27 19.00 6.09
CA VAL A 65 -3.39 19.96 6.06
C VAL A 65 -3.04 21.22 6.86
N ALA A 66 -2.49 21.06 8.07
CA ALA A 66 -2.18 22.19 8.93
C ALA A 66 -1.00 23.04 8.43
N ALA A 67 -0.01 22.43 7.79
CA ALA A 67 1.19 23.12 7.33
C ALA A 67 1.06 23.70 5.91
N ALA A 68 0.30 23.05 5.03
CA ALA A 68 0.10 23.45 3.65
C ALA A 68 -1.36 23.22 3.21
N PRO A 69 -2.33 24.00 3.75
CA PRO A 69 -3.75 23.85 3.42
C PRO A 69 -4.06 24.10 1.93
N GLN A 70 -3.19 24.83 1.23
CA GLN A 70 -3.27 25.04 -0.21
C GLN A 70 -2.89 23.82 -1.05
N ALA A 71 -2.16 22.86 -0.47
CA ALA A 71 -1.65 21.71 -1.20
C ALA A 71 -2.70 20.60 -1.28
N ARG A 72 -2.94 20.11 -2.50
CA ARG A 72 -3.82 18.96 -2.73
C ARG A 72 -3.13 17.68 -2.27
N GLN A 73 -3.79 16.93 -1.39
CA GLN A 73 -3.28 15.64 -0.94
C GLN A 73 -3.78 14.52 -1.84
N LEU A 74 -2.86 13.71 -2.33
CA LEU A 74 -3.10 12.53 -3.15
C LEU A 74 -2.61 11.29 -2.42
N ALA A 75 -3.32 10.18 -2.62
CA ALA A 75 -2.83 8.88 -2.18
C ALA A 75 -1.71 8.43 -3.12
N ASP A 76 -0.62 7.95 -2.52
CA ASP A 76 0.49 7.38 -3.26
C ASP A 76 0.07 6.10 -4.00
N ARG A 77 0.37 6.06 -5.31
CA ARG A 77 -0.06 4.98 -6.21
C ARG A 77 0.53 3.63 -5.81
N TRP A 78 1.79 3.60 -5.37
CA TRP A 78 2.42 2.34 -4.97
C TRP A 78 1.68 1.76 -3.76
N HIS A 79 1.40 2.60 -2.75
CA HIS A 79 0.65 2.17 -1.56
C HIS A 79 -0.79 1.74 -1.89
N LEU A 80 -1.46 2.40 -2.83
CA LEU A 80 -2.78 1.96 -3.29
C LEU A 80 -2.72 0.56 -3.90
N CYS A 81 -1.78 0.31 -4.81
CA CYS A 81 -1.63 -1.00 -5.45
C CYS A 81 -1.20 -2.09 -4.47
N GLU A 82 -0.25 -1.79 -3.59
CA GLU A 82 0.26 -2.75 -2.59
C GLU A 82 -0.83 -3.13 -1.60
N ASN A 83 -1.54 -2.15 -1.03
CA ASN A 83 -2.62 -2.40 -0.08
C ASN A 83 -3.76 -3.17 -0.73
N ALA A 84 -4.19 -2.79 -1.95
CA ALA A 84 -5.24 -3.50 -2.66
C ALA A 84 -4.86 -4.96 -2.94
N SER A 85 -3.62 -5.20 -3.38
CA SER A 85 -3.11 -6.54 -3.65
C SER A 85 -3.02 -7.39 -2.37
N ALA A 86 -2.51 -6.80 -1.28
CA ALA A 86 -2.42 -7.48 0.01
C ALA A 86 -3.80 -7.84 0.58
N THR A 87 -4.76 -6.91 0.54
CA THR A 87 -6.14 -7.17 0.99
C THR A 87 -6.82 -8.22 0.12
N PHE A 88 -6.68 -8.15 -1.21
CA PHE A 88 -7.22 -9.15 -2.11
C PHE A 88 -6.65 -10.54 -1.82
N LEU A 89 -5.33 -10.66 -1.69
CA LEU A 89 -4.67 -11.93 -1.35
C LEU A 89 -5.12 -12.46 0.01
N ALA A 90 -5.28 -11.59 1.01
CA ALA A 90 -5.75 -11.99 2.33
C ALA A 90 -7.19 -12.53 2.30
N ALA A 91 -8.06 -11.94 1.48
CA ALA A 91 -9.44 -12.39 1.31
C ALA A 91 -9.56 -13.70 0.50
N VAL A 92 -8.70 -13.88 -0.51
CA VAL A 92 -8.75 -15.03 -1.43
C VAL A 92 -8.03 -16.27 -0.90
N ARG A 93 -6.90 -16.09 -0.20
CA ARG A 93 -6.08 -17.20 0.32
C ARG A 93 -6.85 -18.23 1.15
N PRO A 94 -7.82 -17.87 2.00
CA PRO A 94 -8.58 -18.84 2.80
C PRO A 94 -9.69 -19.56 2.03
N GLU A 95 -10.06 -19.10 0.83
CA GLU A 95 -11.28 -19.52 0.13
C GLU A 95 -11.07 -20.32 -1.19
N PRO A 96 -9.97 -21.05 -1.41
CA PRO A 96 -9.69 -21.64 -2.72
C PRO A 96 -10.72 -22.72 -3.12
N ALA A 97 -11.25 -23.48 -2.15
CA ALA A 97 -12.31 -24.46 -2.42
C ALA A 97 -13.64 -23.79 -2.82
N ARG A 98 -14.04 -22.70 -2.13
CA ARG A 98 -15.26 -21.95 -2.48
C ARG A 98 -15.12 -21.28 -3.85
N LEU A 99 -13.96 -20.71 -4.15
CA LEU A 99 -13.69 -20.08 -5.44
C LEU A 99 -13.71 -21.10 -6.58
N ARG A 100 -13.11 -22.29 -6.42
CA ARG A 100 -13.21 -23.36 -7.43
C ARG A 100 -14.65 -23.78 -7.68
N LYS A 101 -15.43 -24.02 -6.61
CA LYS A 101 -16.84 -24.39 -6.74
C LYS A 101 -17.66 -23.31 -7.46
N ALA A 102 -17.39 -22.03 -7.20
CA ALA A 102 -18.07 -20.92 -7.86
C ALA A 102 -17.68 -20.77 -9.33
N LEU A 103 -16.40 -20.97 -9.67
CA LEU A 103 -15.87 -20.82 -11.03
C LEU A 103 -16.05 -22.05 -11.91
N SER A 104 -16.21 -23.23 -11.31
CA SER A 104 -16.35 -24.52 -12.00
C SER A 104 -17.27 -25.45 -11.21
N PRO A 105 -18.58 -25.16 -11.20
CA PRO A 105 -19.54 -25.87 -10.34
C PRO A 105 -19.68 -27.36 -10.66
N GLU A 106 -19.46 -27.77 -11.92
CA GLU A 106 -19.68 -29.15 -12.38
C GLU A 106 -18.39 -29.95 -12.61
N ARG A 107 -17.21 -29.34 -12.48
CA ARG A 107 -15.95 -30.04 -12.71
C ARG A 107 -15.42 -30.63 -11.41
N PRO A 108 -15.12 -31.94 -11.35
CA PRO A 108 -14.41 -32.53 -10.21
C PRO A 108 -13.10 -31.79 -9.96
N VAL A 109 -12.77 -31.55 -8.70
CA VAL A 109 -11.53 -30.87 -8.31
C VAL A 109 -10.36 -31.77 -8.66
N ASP A 110 -9.51 -31.32 -9.59
CA ASP A 110 -8.28 -32.00 -9.95
C ASP A 110 -7.25 -31.91 -8.79
N PRO A 111 -6.82 -33.05 -8.20
CA PRO A 111 -5.87 -33.06 -7.08
C PRO A 111 -4.54 -32.36 -7.39
N GLU A 112 -4.10 -32.36 -8.65
CA GLU A 112 -2.85 -31.72 -9.07
C GLU A 112 -2.95 -30.18 -8.98
N THR A 113 -4.16 -29.63 -9.11
CA THR A 113 -4.43 -28.18 -9.01
C THR A 113 -4.56 -27.68 -7.56
N LEU A 114 -4.53 -28.58 -6.57
CA LEU A 114 -4.57 -28.21 -5.16
C LEU A 114 -3.25 -27.56 -4.75
N SER A 115 -3.35 -26.44 -4.05
CA SER A 115 -2.20 -25.87 -3.36
C SER A 115 -1.75 -26.81 -2.22
N ARG A 116 -0.49 -26.67 -1.79
CA ARG A 116 0.07 -27.47 -0.68
C ARG A 116 -0.77 -27.38 0.60
N ALA A 117 -1.32 -26.21 0.91
CA ALA A 117 -2.17 -26.00 2.08
C ALA A 117 -3.47 -26.82 1.99
N GLU A 118 -4.07 -26.88 0.81
CA GLU A 118 -5.32 -27.63 0.58
C GLU A 118 -5.11 -29.14 0.60
N ARG A 119 -3.97 -29.63 0.08
CA ARG A 119 -3.62 -31.06 0.19
C ARG A 119 -3.51 -31.50 1.64
N ILE A 120 -2.91 -30.68 2.50
CA ILE A 120 -2.81 -30.94 3.94
C ILE A 120 -4.20 -30.94 4.60
N GLY A 121 -5.07 -30.00 4.22
CA GLY A 121 -6.46 -29.94 4.71
C GLY A 121 -7.31 -31.15 4.27
N SER A 122 -7.21 -31.55 3.01
CA SER A 122 -7.94 -32.71 2.46
C SER A 122 -7.52 -34.02 3.12
N CYS A 123 -6.21 -34.21 3.37
CA CYS A 123 -5.69 -35.42 4.01
C CYS A 123 -6.18 -35.56 5.47
N ARG A 124 -6.32 -34.44 6.20
CA ARG A 124 -6.90 -34.41 7.54
C ARG A 124 -8.40 -34.71 7.55
N ALA A 125 -9.15 -34.24 6.55
CA ALA A 125 -10.58 -34.51 6.42
C ALA A 125 -10.88 -36.00 6.13
N SER A 126 -10.03 -36.67 5.33
CA SER A 126 -10.18 -38.11 5.04
C SER A 126 -9.84 -39.02 6.23
N GLN A 127 -8.96 -38.59 7.15
CA GLN A 127 -8.56 -39.38 8.32
C GLN A 127 -9.57 -39.31 9.48
N GLY A 128 -10.44 -38.30 9.53
CA GLY A 128 -11.47 -38.15 10.56
C GLY A 128 -12.78 -38.88 10.30
N GLN A 129 -12.93 -39.57 9.16
CA GLN A 129 -14.14 -40.33 8.79
C GLN A 129 -14.05 -41.84 9.10
N HIS A 130 -12.98 -42.29 9.76
CA HIS A 130 -12.73 -43.71 10.09
C HIS A 130 -12.86 -44.04 11.59
N ASN A 131 -13.50 -43.17 12.39
CA ASN A 131 -13.78 -43.43 13.81
C ASN A 131 -15.26 -43.22 14.13
#